data_AF-A0A3B1A2V1-F1
#
_entry.id   AF-A0A3B1A2V1-F1
#
_cell.length_a   1.000
_cell.length_b   1.000
_cell.length_c   1.000
_cell.angle_alpha   90.00
_cell.angle_beta   90.00
_cell.angle_gamma   90.00
#
_symmetry.space_group_name_H-M   'P 1'
#
loop_
_entity.id
_entity.type
_entity.pdbx_description
1 polymer ?
#
loop_
_entity_poly.entity_id
_entity_poly.type
_entity_poly.pdbx_seq_one_letter_code
_entity_poly.pdbx_strand_id
1 'polypeptide(L)'
;MIDKELFSELVKQNQVLIDKIVLAINESIKANNFDADTPGWKTHSPWENKVLPNLSKTQVNLESANDKLLKGNDEDAGRMSGVVGGIGKDIDDFDMGWMDDISKTDIDSQLDIVVGLADTISRSR
;
A
#
# COMPACT_ATOMS: atom_id res chain seq x y z
N MET A 1 -4.64 24.15 -1.47
CA MET A 1 -5.66 23.46 -2.29
C MET A 1 -4.98 22.26 -2.91
N ILE A 2 -5.55 21.07 -2.74
CA ILE A 2 -4.91 19.82 -3.17
C ILE A 2 -5.02 19.65 -4.68
N ASP A 3 -3.93 19.23 -5.30
CA ASP A 3 -3.88 18.87 -6.72
C ASP A 3 -4.68 17.58 -6.97
N LYS A 4 -5.69 17.68 -7.85
CA LYS A 4 -6.62 16.58 -8.16
C LYS A 4 -5.98 15.46 -8.96
N GLU A 5 -5.05 15.80 -9.85
CA GLU A 5 -4.34 14.81 -10.67
C GLU A 5 -3.38 14.03 -9.79
N LEU A 6 -2.63 14.74 -8.93
CA LEU A 6 -1.70 14.11 -7.99
C LEU A 6 -2.42 13.20 -6.99
N PHE A 7 -3.57 13.63 -6.46
CA PHE A 7 -4.35 12.80 -5.54
C PHE A 7 -4.97 11.58 -6.25
N SER A 8 -5.46 11.74 -7.48
CA SER A 8 -5.93 10.60 -8.28
C SER A 8 -4.80 9.61 -8.57
N GLU A 9 -3.58 10.10 -8.77
CA GLU A 9 -2.40 9.25 -8.95
C GLU A 9 -2.07 8.47 -7.67
N LEU A 10 -2.13 9.11 -6.49
CA LEU A 10 -1.99 8.41 -5.21
C LEU A 10 -2.97 7.24 -5.08
N VAL A 11 -4.25 7.44 -5.45
CA VAL A 11 -5.28 6.39 -5.40
C VAL A 11 -4.90 5.20 -6.30
N LYS A 12 -4.40 5.46 -7.50
CA LYS A 12 -3.98 4.39 -8.43
C LYS A 12 -2.75 3.66 -7.92
N GLN A 13 -1.73 4.39 -7.47
CA GLN A 13 -0.46 3.79 -7.04
C GLN A 13 -0.64 2.97 -5.76
N ASN A 14 -1.57 3.36 -4.88
CA ASN A 14 -1.94 2.56 -3.71
C ASN A 14 -2.61 1.23 -4.11
N GLN A 15 -3.46 1.21 -5.15
CA GLN A 15 -4.02 -0.04 -5.68
C GLN A 15 -2.93 -0.94 -6.29
N VAL A 16 -1.98 -0.36 -7.04
CA VAL A 16 -0.84 -1.12 -7.60
C VAL A 16 0.01 -1.76 -6.50
N LEU A 17 0.23 -1.07 -5.37
CA LEU A 17 0.92 -1.63 -4.21
C LEU A 17 0.19 -2.86 -3.66
N ILE A 18 -1.14 -2.76 -3.48
CA ILE A 18 -1.98 -3.88 -3.04
C ILE A 18 -1.81 -5.08 -3.98
N ASP A 19 -1.93 -4.84 -5.28
CA ASP A 19 -1.87 -5.90 -6.29
C ASP A 19 -0.51 -6.60 -6.31
N LYS A 20 0.59 -5.85 -6.17
CA LYS A 20 1.96 -6.39 -6.08
C LYS A 20 2.15 -7.27 -4.85
N ILE A 21 1.66 -6.84 -3.68
CA ILE A 21 1.73 -7.63 -2.44
C ILE A 21 0.92 -8.93 -2.59
N VAL A 22 -0.29 -8.85 -3.13
CA VAL A 22 -1.13 -10.04 -3.38
C VAL A 22 -0.46 -11.00 -4.35
N LEU A 23 0.17 -10.48 -5.42
CA LEU A 23 0.90 -11.32 -6.37
C LEU A 23 2.08 -12.02 -5.70
N ALA A 24 2.89 -11.31 -4.92
CA ALA A 24 4.03 -11.89 -4.20
C ALA A 24 3.61 -13.01 -3.25
N ILE A 25 2.52 -12.81 -2.49
CA ILE A 25 1.93 -13.85 -1.63
C ILE A 25 1.53 -15.08 -2.46
N ASN A 26 0.84 -14.88 -3.57
CA ASN A 26 0.40 -15.98 -4.42
C ASN A 26 1.57 -16.76 -5.05
N GLU A 27 2.62 -16.08 -5.50
CA GLU A 27 3.81 -16.73 -6.07
C GLU A 27 4.61 -17.48 -5.01
N SER A 28 4.76 -16.92 -3.81
CA SER A 28 5.31 -17.62 -2.65
C SER A 28 4.58 -18.95 -2.40
N ILE A 29 3.24 -18.90 -2.31
CA ILE A 29 2.38 -20.08 -2.14
C ILE A 29 2.61 -21.13 -3.24
N LYS A 30 2.67 -20.72 -4.51
CA LYS A 30 2.88 -21.64 -5.65
C LYS A 30 4.27 -22.26 -5.65
N ALA A 31 5.30 -21.50 -5.27
CA ALA A 31 6.69 -21.94 -5.32
C ALA A 31 7.02 -23.08 -4.35
N ASN A 32 6.10 -23.44 -3.44
CA ASN A 32 6.27 -24.57 -2.52
C ASN A 32 7.61 -24.53 -1.75
N ASN A 33 8.09 -23.33 -1.38
CA ASN A 33 9.09 -23.16 -0.31
C ASN A 33 8.50 -23.45 1.10
N PHE A 34 7.43 -24.24 1.15
CA PHE A 34 6.74 -24.65 2.34
C PHE A 34 7.13 -26.08 2.62
N ASP A 35 8.21 -26.24 3.37
CA ASP A 35 8.31 -27.41 4.21
C ASP A 35 7.04 -27.42 5.07
N ALA A 36 6.32 -28.53 5.11
CA ALA A 36 5.07 -28.68 5.88
C ALA A 36 5.24 -28.36 7.38
N ASP A 37 6.48 -28.24 7.84
CA ASP A 37 6.90 -27.88 9.19
C ASP A 37 7.20 -26.37 9.39
N THR A 38 7.07 -25.54 8.36
CA THR A 38 7.32 -24.09 8.50
C THR A 38 6.16 -23.44 9.25
N PRO A 39 6.38 -22.88 10.47
CA PRO A 39 5.29 -22.32 11.25
C PRO A 39 4.59 -21.17 10.52
N GLY A 40 3.26 -21.15 10.48
CA GLY A 40 2.46 -20.14 9.75
C GLY A 40 2.68 -18.67 10.18
N TRP A 41 3.33 -18.44 11.33
CA TRP A 41 3.77 -17.10 11.76
C TRP A 41 5.01 -16.61 11.01
N LYS A 42 5.81 -17.50 10.40
CA LYS A 42 7.03 -17.16 9.66
C LYS A 42 6.80 -16.69 8.23
N THR A 43 5.63 -16.96 7.65
CA THR A 43 5.50 -16.83 6.21
C THR A 43 4.46 -15.79 5.76
N HIS A 44 3.32 -15.59 6.44
CA HIS A 44 2.25 -14.78 5.82
C HIS A 44 1.38 -13.95 6.77
N SER A 45 1.46 -14.17 8.08
CA SER A 45 0.44 -13.62 8.99
C SER A 45 0.32 -12.09 9.00
N PRO A 46 1.42 -11.29 9.00
CA PRO A 46 1.28 -9.84 9.06
C PRO A 46 0.75 -9.23 7.76
N TRP A 47 1.24 -9.68 6.60
CA TRP A 47 0.83 -9.14 5.31
C TRP A 47 -0.64 -9.44 5.00
N GLU A 48 -1.07 -10.68 5.21
CA GLU A 48 -2.45 -11.10 4.96
C GLU A 48 -3.44 -10.56 5.99
N ASN A 49 -3.08 -10.56 7.28
CA ASN A 49 -4.04 -10.25 8.36
C ASN A 49 -3.96 -8.81 8.86
N LYS A 50 -2.90 -8.07 8.56
CA LYS A 50 -2.70 -6.69 9.02
C LYS A 50 -2.49 -5.71 7.87
N VAL A 51 -1.54 -5.96 6.97
CA VAL A 51 -1.17 -5.00 5.93
C VAL A 51 -2.24 -4.88 4.85
N LEU A 52 -2.57 -5.98 4.17
CA LEU A 52 -3.55 -5.98 3.09
C LEU A 52 -4.92 -5.45 3.52
N PRO A 53 -5.48 -5.83 4.69
CA PRO A 53 -6.72 -5.24 5.18
C PRO A 53 -6.63 -3.73 5.39
N ASN A 54 -5.52 -3.23 5.95
CA ASN A 54 -5.31 -1.81 6.18
C ASN A 54 -5.16 -1.02 4.87
N LEU A 55 -4.37 -1.54 3.93
CA LEU A 55 -4.21 -0.93 2.60
C LEU A 55 -5.53 -0.93 1.83
N SER A 56 -6.29 -2.03 1.87
CA SER A 56 -7.59 -2.14 1.18
C SER A 56 -8.62 -1.19 1.78
N LYS A 57 -8.69 -1.09 3.11
CA LYS A 57 -9.55 -0.09 3.78
C LYS A 57 -9.13 1.34 3.39
N THR A 58 -7.83 1.58 3.29
CA THR A 58 -7.30 2.89 2.91
C THR A 58 -7.62 3.23 1.46
N GLN A 59 -7.55 2.25 0.55
CA GLN A 59 -7.94 2.38 -0.85
C GLN A 59 -9.39 2.87 -0.99
N VAL A 60 -10.33 2.21 -0.32
CA VAL A 60 -11.76 2.60 -0.34
C VAL A 60 -11.95 4.03 0.15
N ASN A 61 -11.21 4.43 1.20
CA ASN A 61 -11.28 5.78 1.72
C ASN A 61 -10.64 6.82 0.78
N LEU A 62 -9.54 6.46 0.10
CA LEU A 62 -8.90 7.29 -0.91
C LEU A 62 -9.84 7.54 -2.10
N GLU A 63 -10.49 6.50 -2.61
CA GLU A 63 -11.47 6.61 -3.70
C GLU A 63 -12.62 7.53 -3.30
N SER A 64 -13.18 7.35 -2.11
CA SER A 64 -14.23 8.23 -1.58
C SER A 64 -13.77 9.68 -1.42
N ALA A 65 -12.54 9.90 -0.95
CA ALA A 65 -11.96 11.23 -0.85
C ALA A 65 -11.70 11.86 -2.23
N ASN A 66 -11.31 11.06 -3.22
CA ASN A 66 -11.07 11.53 -4.59
C ASN A 66 -12.38 12.00 -5.21
N ASP A 67 -13.47 11.24 -5.05
CA ASP A 67 -14.80 11.64 -5.51
C ASP A 67 -15.26 12.98 -4.93
N LYS A 68 -14.98 13.22 -3.65
CA LYS A 68 -15.29 14.50 -2.99
C LYS A 68 -14.40 15.63 -3.50
N LEU A 69 -13.11 15.37 -3.70
CA LEU A 69 -12.15 16.32 -4.24
C LEU A 69 -12.51 16.74 -5.66
N LEU A 70 -12.92 15.79 -6.51
CA LEU A 70 -13.40 16.08 -7.87
C LEU A 70 -14.62 17.01 -7.84
N LYS A 71 -15.52 16.85 -6.86
CA LYS A 71 -16.68 17.71 -6.60
C LYS A 71 -16.34 19.04 -5.91
N GLY A 72 -15.08 19.30 -5.59
CA GLY A 72 -14.59 20.57 -5.03
C GLY A 72 -14.44 20.61 -3.50
N ASN A 73 -14.50 19.48 -2.81
CA ASN A 73 -14.23 19.39 -1.37
C ASN A 73 -12.88 18.69 -1.10
N ASP A 74 -11.89 19.42 -0.61
CA ASP A 74 -10.51 18.96 -0.42
C ASP A 74 -10.15 18.53 1.01
N GLU A 75 -11.07 18.64 1.96
CA GLU A 75 -10.78 18.44 3.38
C GLU A 75 -10.42 16.98 3.71
N ASP A 76 -11.09 16.02 3.05
CA ASP A 76 -10.84 14.59 3.23
C ASP A 76 -9.57 14.10 2.52
N ALA A 77 -9.22 14.67 1.36
CA ALA A 77 -8.09 14.24 0.54
C ALA A 77 -6.75 14.42 1.28
N GLY A 78 -6.56 15.56 1.94
CA GLY A 78 -5.31 15.81 2.66
C GLY A 78 -5.15 14.93 3.89
N ARG A 79 -6.25 14.61 4.58
CA ARG A 79 -6.24 13.65 5.70
C ARG A 79 -5.87 12.26 5.20
N MET A 80 -6.48 11.81 4.10
CA MET A 80 -6.22 10.48 3.55
C MET A 80 -4.78 10.31 3.05
N SER A 81 -4.21 11.36 2.45
CA SER A 81 -2.79 11.35 2.06
C SER A 81 -1.87 11.10 3.27
N GLY A 82 -2.13 11.77 4.40
CA GLY A 82 -1.36 11.55 5.63
C GLY A 82 -1.52 10.14 6.21
N VAL A 83 -2.71 9.54 6.11
CA VAL A 83 -2.95 8.14 6.53
C VAL A 83 -2.13 7.17 5.68
N VAL A 84 -2.12 7.35 4.35
CA VAL A 84 -1.33 6.52 3.44
C VAL A 84 0.16 6.63 3.74
N GLY A 85 0.69 7.83 3.90
CA GLY A 85 2.10 8.04 4.25
C GLY A 85 2.48 7.42 5.61
N GLY A 86 1.55 7.40 6.57
CA GLY A 86 1.72 6.69 7.84
C GLY A 86 1.77 5.17 7.66
N ILE A 87 0.83 4.60 6.90
CA ILE A 87 0.81 3.16 6.60
C ILE A 87 2.06 2.74 5.86
N GLY A 88 2.57 3.56 4.93
CA GLY A 88 3.80 3.22 4.21
C GLY A 88 5.00 3.03 5.14
N LYS A 89 5.15 3.87 6.17
CA LYS A 89 6.17 3.71 7.20
C LYS A 89 5.97 2.45 8.04
N ASP A 90 4.73 2.14 8.39
CA ASP A 90 4.41 0.90 9.11
C ASP A 90 4.71 -0.34 8.24
N ILE A 91 4.67 -0.20 6.91
CA ILE A 91 4.93 -1.29 5.98
C ILE A 91 6.42 -1.68 5.95
N ASP A 92 7.33 -0.71 6.02
CA ASP A 92 8.78 -0.94 6.05
C ASP A 92 9.22 -1.88 7.18
N ASP A 93 8.44 -1.99 8.25
CA ASP A 93 8.73 -2.84 9.41
C ASP A 93 8.34 -4.32 9.22
N PHE A 94 7.68 -4.70 8.12
CA PHE A 94 7.29 -6.10 7.89
C PHE A 94 8.40 -6.90 7.21
N ASP A 95 8.61 -8.12 7.71
CA ASP A 95 9.56 -9.06 7.12
C ASP A 95 9.11 -9.48 5.71
N MET A 96 10.01 -9.29 4.74
CA MET A 96 9.88 -9.67 3.33
C MET A 96 10.86 -10.79 2.95
N GLY A 97 11.57 -11.40 3.91
CA GLY A 97 12.56 -12.45 3.64
C GLY A 97 12.01 -13.75 3.03
N TRP A 98 10.68 -13.89 2.99
CA TRP A 98 9.99 -14.99 2.31
C TRP A 98 9.71 -14.72 0.83
N MET A 99 9.77 -13.45 0.40
CA MET A 99 9.59 -13.05 -1.00
C MET A 99 10.87 -13.32 -1.80
N ASP A 100 10.74 -13.56 -3.10
CA ASP A 100 11.88 -13.50 -4.01
C ASP A 100 12.39 -12.04 -4.17
N ASP A 101 13.64 -11.91 -4.61
CA ASP A 101 14.29 -10.59 -4.75
C ASP A 101 13.56 -9.64 -5.71
N ILE A 102 12.90 -10.18 -6.75
CA ILE A 102 12.15 -9.38 -7.73
C ILE A 102 10.91 -8.82 -7.06
N SER A 103 10.09 -9.68 -6.45
CA SER A 103 8.87 -9.31 -5.73
C SER A 103 9.15 -8.29 -4.64
N LYS A 104 10.22 -8.50 -3.87
CA LYS A 104 10.66 -7.55 -2.84
C LYS A 104 11.00 -6.18 -3.43
N THR A 105 11.87 -6.15 -4.45
CA THR A 105 12.29 -4.90 -5.11
C THR A 105 11.09 -4.14 -5.70
N ASP A 106 10.14 -4.89 -6.27
CA ASP A 106 8.93 -4.35 -6.86
C ASP A 106 8.00 -3.71 -5.83
N ILE A 107 7.87 -4.32 -4.65
CA ILE A 107 7.06 -3.79 -3.54
C ILE A 107 7.75 -2.57 -2.93
N ASP A 108 9.05 -2.65 -2.64
CA ASP A 108 9.84 -1.53 -2.10
C ASP A 108 9.74 -0.29 -3.01
N SER A 109 9.97 -0.48 -4.32
CA SER A 109 9.88 0.62 -5.30
C SER A 109 8.49 1.24 -5.36
N GLN A 110 7.44 0.40 -5.24
CA GLN A 110 6.07 0.87 -5.27
C GLN A 110 5.69 1.61 -3.97
N LEU A 111 6.21 1.16 -2.84
CA LEU A 111 6.03 1.79 -1.53
C LEU A 111 6.62 3.20 -1.53
N ASP A 112 7.84 3.36 -2.05
CA ASP A 112 8.51 4.65 -2.21
C ASP A 112 7.68 5.64 -3.04
N ILE A 113 7.08 5.17 -4.14
CA ILE A 113 6.20 5.98 -4.99
C ILE A 113 4.98 6.46 -4.19
N VAL A 114 4.29 5.54 -3.50
CA VAL A 114 3.07 5.83 -2.74
C VAL A 114 3.36 6.82 -1.60
N VAL A 115 4.43 6.58 -0.82
CA VAL A 115 4.86 7.46 0.28
C VAL A 115 5.28 8.83 -0.26
N GLY A 116 6.06 8.88 -1.34
CA GLY A 116 6.49 10.14 -1.95
C GLY A 116 5.33 11.00 -2.45
N LEU A 117 4.33 10.39 -3.08
CA LEU A 117 3.11 11.07 -3.50
C LEU A 117 2.31 11.59 -2.29
N ALA A 118 2.10 10.74 -1.29
CA ALA A 118 1.40 11.10 -0.06
C ALA A 118 2.06 12.30 0.65
N ASP A 119 3.39 12.26 0.82
CA ASP A 119 4.17 13.34 1.43
C ASP A 119 4.07 14.64 0.63
N THR A 120 4.14 14.57 -0.70
CA THR A 120 4.00 15.74 -1.58
C THR A 120 2.64 16.38 -1.41
N ILE A 121 1.56 15.60 -1.40
CA ILE A 121 0.20 16.10 -1.23
C ILE A 121 0.02 16.71 0.17
N SER A 122 0.52 16.04 1.22
CA SER A 122 0.42 16.52 2.60
C SER A 122 1.17 17.85 2.82
N ARG A 123 2.26 18.11 2.10
CA ARG A 123 3.00 19.39 2.13
C ARG A 123 2.38 20.50 1.28
N SER A 124 1.49 20.14 0.36
CA SER A 124 0.80 21.06 -0.55
C SER A 124 -0.48 21.67 0.06
N ARG A 125 -0.81 21.28 1.29
CA ARG A 125 -1.95 21.80 2.06
C ARG A 125 -1.68 23.19 2.61
#